data_AF-A0A0J1F053-F1
#
_entry.id   AF-A0A0J1F053-F1
#
_cell.length_a   1.000
_cell.length_b   1.000
_cell.length_c   1.000
_cell.angle_alpha   90.00
_cell.angle_beta   90.00
_cell.angle_gamma   90.00
#
_symmetry.space_group_name_H-M   'P 1'
#
loop_
_entity.id
_entity.type
_entity.pdbx_description
1 polymer ?
#
loop_
_entity_poly.entity_id
_entity_poly.type
_entity_poly.pdbx_seq_one_letter_code
_entity_poly.pdbx_strand_id
1 'polypeptide(L)'
;MLSALKWAFQHHPEGRWNRIGILVPTPAYIQHRALHRLRARGVTIEAVTDRRPLAGFTGPVIAYAPDLPTLAAAEKLPITCAIVALAAENIPLRPWVDAFTPRHLAGHVLTPLEPLLPDATVRRAMVYFTHRLVTTSPADEPSTLQGIAVGLRRLQGQGCLFTTEELLALALQLNWAPHAIGRLQHMLTDAFPAPAA
;
A
#
# COMPACT_ATOMS: atom_id res chain seq x y z
N MET A 1 0.77 -15.92 -19.39
CA MET A 1 0.02 -15.11 -18.40
C MET A 1 -0.32 -16.00 -17.21
N LEU A 2 0.16 -15.67 -16.01
CA LEU A 2 -0.15 -16.44 -14.80
C LEU A 2 -1.32 -15.76 -14.09
N SER A 3 -2.46 -16.44 -13.90
CA SER A 3 -3.56 -15.86 -13.12
C SER A 3 -3.14 -15.72 -11.65
N ALA A 4 -3.56 -14.66 -10.96
CA ALA A 4 -3.20 -14.42 -9.55
C ALA A 4 -3.52 -15.64 -8.65
N LEU A 5 -4.62 -16.35 -8.95
CA LEU A 5 -4.96 -17.61 -8.28
C LEU A 5 -3.98 -18.74 -8.61
N LYS A 6 -3.58 -18.90 -9.88
CA LYS A 6 -2.55 -19.89 -10.26
C LYS A 6 -1.23 -19.60 -9.55
N TRP A 7 -0.86 -18.33 -9.42
CA TRP A 7 0.30 -17.92 -8.62
C TRP A 7 0.13 -18.29 -7.14
N ALA A 8 -1.03 -17.98 -6.54
CA ALA A 8 -1.29 -18.26 -5.13
C ALA A 8 -1.22 -19.76 -4.85
N PHE A 9 -1.76 -20.59 -5.74
CA PHE A 9 -1.65 -22.04 -5.64
C PHE A 9 -0.23 -22.57 -5.84
N GLN A 10 0.59 -21.94 -6.69
CA GLN A 10 2.01 -22.32 -6.86
C GLN A 10 2.86 -22.02 -5.62
N HIS A 11 2.49 -21.01 -4.84
CA HIS A 11 3.21 -20.60 -3.63
C HIS A 11 2.55 -21.16 -2.35
N HIS A 12 1.66 -22.15 -2.49
CA HIS A 12 1.03 -22.83 -1.37
C HIS A 12 1.19 -24.36 -1.49
N PRO A 13 1.90 -25.04 -0.56
CA PRO A 13 2.25 -26.45 -0.69
C PRO A 13 1.05 -27.42 -0.71
N GLU A 14 -0.11 -27.05 -0.15
CA GLU A 14 -1.29 -27.94 -0.12
C GLU A 14 -2.38 -27.60 -1.15
N GLY A 15 -2.26 -26.51 -1.92
CA GLY A 15 -3.24 -26.14 -2.95
C GLY A 15 -4.70 -25.91 -2.49
N ARG A 16 -4.95 -25.53 -1.22
CA ARG A 16 -6.32 -25.42 -0.65
C ARG A 16 -6.88 -23.99 -0.70
N TRP A 17 -8.16 -23.87 -1.05
CA TRP A 17 -8.85 -22.57 -1.16
C TRP A 17 -8.94 -21.79 0.17
N ASN A 18 -9.09 -22.48 1.30
CA ASN A 18 -9.15 -21.86 2.64
C ASN A 18 -7.81 -21.33 3.15
N ARG A 19 -6.74 -21.47 2.37
CA ARG A 19 -5.41 -20.92 2.62
C ARG A 19 -5.08 -19.76 1.69
N ILE A 20 -6.05 -19.25 0.93
CA ILE A 20 -5.91 -17.99 0.17
C ILE A 20 -6.71 -16.90 0.89
N GLY A 21 -6.05 -15.78 1.15
CA GLY A 21 -6.68 -14.57 1.69
C GLY A 21 -6.85 -13.57 0.57
N ILE A 22 -7.99 -12.89 0.52
CA ILE A 22 -8.22 -11.76 -0.37
C ILE A 22 -8.49 -10.53 0.48
N LEU A 23 -7.69 -9.50 0.29
CA LEU A 23 -7.87 -8.20 0.91
C LEU A 23 -8.47 -7.25 -0.12
N VAL A 24 -9.56 -6.56 0.24
CA VAL A 24 -10.22 -5.56 -0.60
C VAL A 24 -10.23 -4.19 0.06
N PRO A 25 -10.29 -3.07 -0.68
CA PRO A 25 -10.28 -1.73 -0.09
C PRO A 25 -11.48 -1.46 0.83
N THR A 26 -12.67 -1.84 0.38
CA THR A 26 -13.93 -1.59 1.09
C THR A 26 -14.89 -2.78 1.02
N PRO A 27 -15.87 -2.88 1.94
CA PRO A 27 -16.83 -3.98 1.93
C PRO A 27 -17.67 -4.08 0.65
N ALA A 28 -17.81 -2.98 -0.10
CA ALA A 28 -18.54 -2.96 -1.37
C ALA A 28 -17.97 -3.94 -2.40
N TYR A 29 -16.64 -4.11 -2.42
CA TYR A 29 -15.98 -5.05 -3.33
C TYR A 29 -16.33 -6.52 -3.06
N ILE A 30 -16.66 -6.87 -1.81
CA ILE A 30 -17.01 -8.24 -1.41
C ILE A 30 -18.25 -8.75 -2.17
N GLN A 31 -19.15 -7.84 -2.56
CA GLN A 31 -20.36 -8.17 -3.31
C GLN A 31 -20.09 -8.51 -4.79
N HIS A 32 -18.85 -8.33 -5.27
CA HIS A 32 -18.51 -8.66 -6.65
C HIS A 32 -18.68 -10.17 -6.91
N ARG A 33 -19.41 -10.54 -7.97
CA ARG A 33 -19.80 -11.93 -8.27
C ARG A 33 -18.62 -12.90 -8.29
N ALA A 34 -17.46 -12.45 -8.78
CA ALA A 34 -16.24 -13.27 -8.79
C ALA A 34 -15.74 -13.59 -7.37
N LEU A 35 -15.74 -12.61 -6.46
CA LEU A 35 -15.33 -12.80 -5.07
C LEU A 35 -16.33 -13.67 -4.31
N HIS A 36 -17.63 -13.48 -4.55
CA HIS A 36 -18.66 -14.35 -3.96
C HIS A 36 -18.44 -15.83 -4.32
N ARG A 37 -18.09 -16.14 -5.57
CA ARG A 37 -17.76 -17.52 -5.99
C ARG A 37 -16.51 -18.06 -5.30
N LEU A 38 -15.49 -17.23 -5.07
CA LEU A 38 -14.27 -17.63 -4.37
C LEU A 38 -14.55 -17.87 -2.88
N ARG A 39 -15.34 -17.02 -2.25
CA ARG A 39 -15.80 -17.20 -0.87
C ARG A 39 -16.57 -18.51 -0.69
N ALA A 40 -17.45 -18.84 -1.63
CA ALA A 40 -18.18 -20.12 -1.64
C ALA A 40 -17.26 -21.35 -1.79
N ARG A 41 -16.04 -21.18 -2.33
CA ARG A 41 -15.00 -22.23 -2.39
C ARG A 41 -14.13 -22.30 -1.14
N GLY A 42 -14.32 -21.38 -0.18
CA GLY A 42 -13.62 -21.35 1.10
C GLY A 42 -12.53 -20.28 1.22
N VAL A 43 -12.34 -19.42 0.22
CA VAL A 43 -11.38 -18.30 0.31
C VAL A 43 -11.82 -17.29 1.36
N THR A 44 -10.90 -16.86 2.23
CA THR A 44 -11.15 -15.80 3.20
C THR A 44 -11.08 -14.44 2.50
N ILE A 45 -12.13 -13.62 2.59
CA ILE A 45 -12.21 -12.31 1.93
C ILE A 45 -12.61 -11.29 2.97
N GLU A 46 -11.76 -10.30 3.21
CA GLU A 46 -11.95 -9.27 4.23
C GLU A 46 -11.58 -7.88 3.68
N ALA A 47 -12.19 -6.84 4.22
CA ALA A 47 -11.93 -5.47 3.85
C ALA A 47 -10.88 -4.85 4.76
N VAL A 48 -10.04 -3.95 4.22
CA VAL A 48 -9.02 -3.23 5.01
C VAL A 48 -9.63 -2.45 6.18
N THR A 49 -10.89 -2.02 6.03
CA THR A 49 -11.64 -1.28 7.04
C THR A 49 -12.18 -2.16 8.19
N ASP A 50 -12.05 -3.48 8.09
CA ASP A 50 -12.46 -4.39 9.17
C ASP A 50 -11.56 -4.20 10.40
N ARG A 51 -12.02 -4.59 11.60
CA ARG A 51 -11.28 -4.34 12.85
C ARG A 51 -9.89 -5.01 12.88
N ARG A 52 -9.76 -6.17 12.23
CA ARG A 52 -8.54 -7.01 12.20
C ARG A 52 -8.54 -7.86 10.92
N PRO A 53 -8.33 -7.25 9.74
CA PRO A 53 -8.41 -7.97 8.48
C PRO A 53 -7.30 -9.01 8.36
N LEU A 54 -7.66 -10.23 7.99
CA LEU A 54 -6.80 -11.40 7.82
C LEU A 54 -5.86 -11.65 9.02
N ALA A 55 -6.29 -11.28 10.23
CA ALA A 55 -5.47 -11.42 11.42
C ALA A 55 -5.19 -12.90 11.72
N GLY A 56 -3.90 -13.24 11.84
CA GLY A 56 -3.45 -14.62 12.02
C GLY A 56 -3.50 -15.47 10.74
N PHE A 57 -3.76 -14.87 9.58
CA PHE A 57 -3.73 -15.56 8.32
C PHE A 57 -2.29 -15.78 7.84
N THR A 58 -1.92 -17.02 7.53
CA THR A 58 -0.52 -17.41 7.22
C THR A 58 -0.31 -17.82 5.76
N GLY A 59 -1.30 -17.62 4.89
CA GLY A 59 -1.25 -18.01 3.48
C GLY A 59 -0.89 -16.87 2.53
N PRO A 60 -0.83 -17.13 1.21
CA PRO A 60 -0.74 -16.08 0.20
C PRO A 60 -1.95 -15.14 0.25
N VAL A 61 -1.69 -13.85 0.11
CA VAL A 61 -2.71 -12.79 0.11
C VAL A 61 -2.79 -12.16 -1.27
N ILE A 62 -4.01 -12.04 -1.78
CA ILE A 62 -4.31 -11.30 -3.01
C ILE A 62 -4.95 -9.98 -2.60
N ALA A 63 -4.27 -8.87 -2.85
CA ALA A 63 -4.85 -7.53 -2.73
C ALA A 63 -5.66 -7.27 -4.02
N TYR A 64 -6.99 -7.33 -3.93
CA TYR A 64 -7.90 -7.23 -5.08
C TYR A 64 -8.44 -5.81 -5.25
N ALA A 65 -8.26 -5.26 -6.45
CA ALA A 65 -8.51 -3.84 -6.77
C ALA A 65 -7.90 -2.88 -5.73
N PRO A 66 -6.61 -3.04 -5.38
CA PRO A 66 -6.05 -2.35 -4.23
C PRO A 66 -5.85 -0.86 -4.49
N ASP A 67 -5.98 -0.07 -3.42
CA ASP A 67 -5.39 1.26 -3.29
C ASP A 67 -4.11 1.20 -2.41
N LEU A 68 -3.41 2.33 -2.24
CA LEU A 68 -2.21 2.37 -1.40
C LEU A 68 -2.48 1.98 0.07
N PRO A 69 -3.58 2.41 0.71
CA PRO A 69 -3.97 1.90 2.03
C PRO A 69 -4.12 0.36 2.06
N THR A 70 -4.72 -0.23 1.03
CA THR A 70 -4.89 -1.69 0.93
C THR A 70 -3.54 -2.40 0.88
N LEU A 71 -2.60 -1.89 0.10
CA LEU A 71 -1.26 -2.47 0.02
C LEU A 71 -0.48 -2.26 1.32
N ALA A 72 -0.56 -1.08 1.93
CA ALA A 72 0.03 -0.83 3.25
C ALA A 72 -0.51 -1.78 4.32
N ALA A 73 -1.80 -2.13 4.27
CA ALA A 73 -2.40 -3.10 5.17
C ALA A 73 -1.90 -4.54 4.88
N ALA A 74 -1.78 -4.91 3.61
CA ALA A 74 -1.27 -6.23 3.21
C ALA A 74 0.18 -6.45 3.65
N GLU A 75 1.06 -5.45 3.47
CA GLU A 75 2.48 -5.51 3.87
C GLU A 75 2.67 -5.60 5.40
N LYS A 76 1.63 -5.24 6.18
CA LYS A 76 1.64 -5.34 7.65
C LYS A 76 1.21 -6.70 8.19
N LEU A 77 0.66 -7.57 7.35
CA LEU A 77 0.17 -8.86 7.80
C LEU A 77 1.36 -9.74 8.25
N PRO A 78 1.37 -10.21 9.51
CA PRO A 78 2.45 -11.04 10.00
C PRO A 78 2.41 -12.40 9.30
N ILE A 79 3.57 -12.88 8.83
CA ILE A 79 3.73 -14.27 8.34
C ILE A 79 2.92 -14.52 7.05
N THR A 80 2.62 -13.47 6.27
CA THR A 80 2.15 -13.67 4.90
C THR A 80 3.28 -14.23 4.05
N CYS A 81 3.01 -15.36 3.39
CA CYS A 81 4.04 -15.99 2.57
C CYS A 81 4.36 -15.15 1.33
N ALA A 82 3.37 -14.42 0.80
CA ALA A 82 3.52 -13.59 -0.38
C ALA A 82 2.26 -12.71 -0.64
N ILE A 83 2.42 -11.55 -1.27
CA ILE A 83 1.35 -10.61 -1.66
C ILE A 83 1.27 -10.50 -3.18
N VAL A 84 0.06 -10.56 -3.75
CA VAL A 84 -0.20 -10.23 -5.17
C VAL A 84 -1.21 -9.11 -5.25
N ALA A 85 -0.81 -8.00 -5.86
CA ALA A 85 -1.72 -6.94 -6.25
C ALA A 85 -2.39 -7.28 -7.59
N LEU A 86 -3.73 -7.23 -7.62
CA LEU A 86 -4.53 -7.37 -8.84
C LEU A 86 -5.37 -6.11 -9.02
N ALA A 87 -4.90 -5.18 -9.86
CA ALA A 87 -5.61 -3.95 -10.20
C ALA A 87 -6.06 -3.94 -11.66
N ALA A 88 -7.07 -3.11 -11.95
CA ALA A 88 -7.47 -2.81 -13.33
C ALA A 88 -6.47 -1.87 -14.02
N GLU A 89 -5.86 -0.97 -13.24
CA GLU A 89 -4.84 -0.02 -13.68
C GLU A 89 -3.66 -0.07 -12.71
N ASN A 90 -2.44 -0.12 -13.25
CA ASN A 90 -1.24 -0.26 -12.43
C ASN A 90 -0.70 1.10 -11.96
N ILE A 91 -0.91 2.19 -12.71
CA ILE A 91 -0.31 3.53 -12.44
C ILE A 91 -0.50 3.98 -10.98
N PRO A 92 -1.69 3.88 -10.35
CA PRO A 92 -1.88 4.29 -8.96
C PRO A 92 -1.05 3.49 -7.94
N LEU A 93 -0.53 2.33 -8.33
CA LEU A 93 0.28 1.45 -7.46
C LEU A 93 1.78 1.74 -7.53
N ARG A 94 2.20 2.71 -8.35
CA ARG A 94 3.61 3.03 -8.56
C ARG A 94 4.38 3.28 -7.25
N PRO A 95 3.86 4.03 -6.25
CA PRO A 95 4.52 4.16 -4.95
C PRO A 95 4.80 2.83 -4.23
N TRP A 96 3.95 1.82 -4.40
CA TRP A 96 4.18 0.49 -3.83
C TRP A 96 5.23 -0.31 -4.61
N VAL A 97 5.22 -0.19 -5.95
CA VAL A 97 6.25 -0.79 -6.81
C VAL A 97 7.63 -0.25 -6.45
N ASP A 98 7.69 1.04 -6.22
CA ASP A 98 8.88 1.79 -5.84
C ASP A 98 9.39 1.45 -4.44
N ALA A 99 8.46 1.22 -3.51
CA ALA A 99 8.79 0.88 -2.13
C ALA A 99 9.36 -0.55 -1.97
N PHE A 100 8.80 -1.53 -2.69
CA PHE A 100 9.05 -2.96 -2.43
C PHE A 100 9.60 -3.75 -3.63
N THR A 101 9.71 -3.13 -4.81
CA THR A 101 10.26 -3.74 -6.03
C THR A 101 9.61 -5.10 -6.39
N PRO A 102 8.26 -5.19 -6.42
CA PRO A 102 7.57 -6.45 -6.62
C PRO A 102 7.84 -7.04 -8.00
N ARG A 103 7.79 -8.38 -8.09
CA ARG A 103 7.93 -9.07 -9.39
C ARG A 103 6.70 -8.85 -10.26
N HIS A 104 6.88 -8.26 -11.44
CA HIS A 104 5.81 -8.15 -12.43
C HIS A 104 5.33 -9.53 -12.91
N LEU A 105 4.02 -9.79 -12.84
CA LEU A 105 3.41 -11.06 -13.25
C LEU A 105 2.64 -10.98 -14.57
N ALA A 106 1.97 -9.85 -14.84
CA ALA A 106 1.16 -9.62 -16.03
C ALA A 106 0.71 -8.14 -16.12
N GLY A 107 0.29 -7.72 -17.32
CA GLY A 107 -0.26 -6.39 -17.57
C GLY A 107 0.80 -5.37 -18.02
N HIS A 108 0.52 -4.09 -17.77
CA HIS A 108 1.45 -3.01 -18.06
C HIS A 108 2.58 -3.00 -17.03
N VAL A 109 3.83 -3.07 -17.50
CA VAL A 109 5.00 -3.06 -16.63
C VAL A 109 5.18 -1.66 -16.06
N LEU A 110 5.14 -1.56 -14.73
CA LEU A 110 5.70 -0.40 -14.04
C LEU A 110 7.17 -0.69 -13.81
N THR A 111 8.04 0.06 -14.47
CA THR A 111 9.47 0.07 -14.14
C THR A 111 9.63 0.88 -12.85
N PRO A 112 10.17 0.29 -11.77
CA PRO A 112 10.56 1.05 -10.58
C PRO A 112 11.54 2.15 -11.01
N LEU A 113 11.43 3.37 -10.48
CA LEU A 113 12.52 4.33 -10.69
C LEU A 113 13.77 3.83 -9.96
N GLU A 114 14.95 4.07 -10.52
CA GLU A 114 16.22 3.94 -9.82
C GLU A 114 17.07 5.18 -10.11
N PRO A 115 17.72 5.80 -9.11
CA PRO A 115 17.60 5.56 -7.67
C PRO A 115 16.41 6.32 -7.07
N LEU A 116 15.53 5.61 -6.37
CA LEU A 116 14.26 6.16 -5.87
C LEU A 116 14.33 6.39 -4.38
N LEU A 117 15.19 7.32 -3.98
CA LEU A 117 15.18 7.80 -2.62
C LEU A 117 15.30 9.32 -2.66
N PRO A 118 14.38 10.04 -2.01
CA PRO A 118 14.47 11.49 -1.97
C PRO A 118 15.77 11.91 -1.28
N ASP A 119 16.17 13.16 -1.51
CA ASP A 119 17.36 13.79 -0.90
C ASP A 119 17.59 13.30 0.54
N ALA A 120 18.85 13.06 0.93
CA ALA A 120 19.18 12.51 2.24
C ALA A 120 18.54 13.30 3.40
N THR A 121 18.35 14.60 3.23
CA THR A 121 17.63 15.50 4.13
C THR A 121 16.15 15.14 4.25
N VAL A 122 15.47 14.92 3.13
CA VAL A 122 14.06 14.51 3.07
C VAL A 122 13.89 13.14 3.72
N ARG A 123 14.81 12.22 3.49
CA ARG A 123 14.77 10.90 4.14
C ARG A 123 14.87 11.00 5.66
N ARG A 124 15.81 11.79 6.17
CA ARG A 124 15.94 12.04 7.62
C ARG A 124 14.69 12.71 8.19
N ALA A 125 14.11 13.67 7.46
CA ALA A 125 12.88 14.31 7.86
C ALA A 125 11.71 13.33 7.94
N MET A 126 11.56 12.44 6.95
CA MET A 126 10.53 11.41 6.95
C MET A 126 10.69 10.40 8.09
N VAL A 127 11.92 10.01 8.44
CA VAL A 127 12.18 9.21 9.65
C VAL A 127 11.75 9.96 10.91
N TYR A 128 12.11 11.24 11.04
CA TYR A 128 11.66 12.08 12.16
C TYR A 128 10.13 12.20 12.24
N PHE A 129 9.47 12.43 11.11
CA PHE A 129 8.00 12.49 11.03
C PHE A 129 7.35 11.17 11.42
N THR A 130 7.96 10.05 11.04
CA THR A 130 7.51 8.71 11.45
C THR A 130 7.56 8.56 12.97
N HIS A 131 8.67 8.95 13.61
CA HIS A 131 8.78 8.90 15.06
C HIS A 131 7.70 9.74 15.74
N ARG A 132 7.45 10.96 15.25
CA ARG A 132 6.35 11.79 15.77
C ARG A 132 5.02 11.08 15.63
N LEU A 133 4.69 10.60 14.44
CA LEU A 133 3.43 9.94 14.15
C LEU A 133 3.19 8.72 15.04
N VAL A 134 4.21 7.91 15.31
CA VAL A 134 4.12 6.72 16.18
C VAL A 134 3.86 7.11 17.65
N THR A 135 4.41 8.24 18.11
CA THR A 135 4.21 8.72 19.49
C THR A 135 2.95 9.56 19.68
N THR A 136 2.30 9.97 18.59
CA THR A 136 1.11 10.81 18.61
C THR A 136 -0.13 10.00 19.01
N SER A 137 -1.02 10.61 19.81
CA SER A 137 -2.30 9.99 20.14
C SER A 137 -3.22 9.91 18.91
N PRO A 138 -4.12 8.91 18.80
CA PRO A 138 -5.04 8.83 17.67
C PRO A 138 -5.90 10.10 17.46
N ALA A 139 -6.18 10.86 18.52
CA ALA A 139 -6.93 12.11 18.45
C ALA A 139 -6.14 13.24 17.79
N ASP A 140 -4.82 13.28 17.98
CA ASP A 140 -3.92 14.33 17.49
C ASP A 140 -3.26 13.97 16.15
N GLU A 141 -3.48 12.76 15.64
CA GLU A 141 -2.92 12.26 14.39
C GLU A 141 -3.25 13.17 13.19
N PRO A 142 -4.50 13.66 12.99
CA PRO A 142 -4.81 14.54 11.86
C PRO A 142 -3.99 15.83 11.88
N SER A 143 -3.83 16.46 13.05
CA SER A 143 -3.02 17.67 13.22
C SER A 143 -1.53 17.39 13.03
N THR A 144 -1.07 16.21 13.45
CA THR A 144 0.32 15.79 13.22
C THR A 144 0.61 15.61 11.72
N LEU A 145 -0.29 14.96 10.98
CA LEU A 145 -0.17 14.81 9.53
C LEU A 145 -0.19 16.16 8.81
N GLN A 146 -1.04 17.10 9.24
CA GLN A 146 -0.99 18.49 8.77
C GLN A 146 0.36 19.16 9.01
N GLY A 147 0.91 19.03 10.21
CA GLY A 147 2.26 19.53 10.53
C GLY A 147 3.35 18.90 9.66
N ILE A 148 3.24 17.60 9.35
CA ILE A 148 4.15 16.90 8.45
C ILE A 148 4.07 17.49 7.04
N ALA A 149 2.88 17.67 6.48
CA ALA A 149 2.71 18.26 5.15
C ALA A 149 3.28 19.69 5.07
N VAL A 150 3.10 20.51 6.12
CA VAL A 150 3.74 21.83 6.22
C VAL A 150 5.26 21.72 6.27
N GLY A 151 5.80 20.75 7.01
CA GLY A 151 7.23 20.47 7.07
C GLY A 151 7.81 20.09 5.70
N LEU A 152 7.11 19.23 4.95
CA LEU A 152 7.49 18.84 3.59
C LEU A 152 7.50 20.05 2.66
N ARG A 153 6.47 20.91 2.69
CA ARG A 153 6.47 22.16 1.91
C ARG A 153 7.66 23.07 2.23
N ARG A 154 8.06 23.15 3.51
CA ARG A 154 9.24 23.94 3.91
C ARG A 154 10.53 23.36 3.32
N LEU A 155 10.69 22.04 3.32
CA LEU A 155 11.85 21.38 2.69
C LEU A 155 11.90 21.68 1.19
N GLN A 156 10.76 21.63 0.50
CA GLN A 156 10.69 22.01 -0.91
C GLN A 156 11.09 23.48 -1.11
N GLY A 157 10.59 24.40 -0.27
CA GLY A 157 10.97 25.81 -0.29
C GLY A 157 12.45 26.08 0.02
N GLN A 158 13.16 25.12 0.61
CA GLN A 158 14.60 25.14 0.84
C GLN A 158 15.40 24.52 -0.32
N GLY A 159 14.74 24.13 -1.41
CA GLY A 159 15.38 23.54 -2.59
C GLY A 159 15.53 22.02 -2.54
N CYS A 160 14.96 21.33 -1.54
CA CYS A 160 14.94 19.87 -1.55
C CYS A 160 14.02 19.37 -2.67
N LEU A 161 14.52 18.45 -3.49
CA LEU A 161 13.76 17.84 -4.58
C LEU A 161 13.18 16.51 -4.13
N PHE A 162 11.87 16.37 -4.32
CA PHE A 162 11.15 15.11 -4.13
C PHE A 162 9.80 15.17 -4.85
N THR A 163 9.24 14.00 -5.16
CA THR A 163 7.90 13.85 -5.71
C THR A 163 6.92 13.30 -4.68
N THR A 164 5.62 13.45 -4.96
CA THR A 164 4.56 12.80 -4.16
C THR A 164 4.73 11.28 -4.12
N GLU A 165 5.14 10.68 -5.23
CA GLU A 165 5.38 9.24 -5.38
C GLU A 165 6.50 8.77 -4.45
N GLU A 166 7.64 9.47 -4.45
CA GLU A 166 8.78 9.16 -3.57
C GLU A 166 8.42 9.28 -2.08
N LEU A 167 7.64 10.29 -1.71
CA LEU A 167 7.18 10.45 -0.32
C LEU A 167 6.25 9.33 0.11
N LEU A 168 5.33 8.90 -0.76
CA LEU A 168 4.41 7.80 -0.49
C LEU A 168 5.15 6.46 -0.43
N ALA A 169 6.11 6.22 -1.33
CA ALA A 169 6.98 5.05 -1.31
C ALA A 169 7.78 4.97 0.00
N LEU A 170 8.35 6.10 0.44
CA LEU A 170 9.10 6.16 1.68
C LEU A 170 8.19 5.98 2.91
N ALA A 171 6.97 6.52 2.90
CA ALA A 171 6.01 6.28 3.97
C ALA A 171 5.58 4.79 4.08
N LEU A 172 5.46 4.10 2.94
CA LEU A 172 5.22 2.66 2.89
C LEU A 172 6.41 1.87 3.48
N GLN A 173 7.65 2.18 3.08
CA GLN A 173 8.86 1.55 3.63
C GLN A 173 9.03 1.80 5.13
N LEU A 174 8.63 2.98 5.61
CA LEU A 174 8.61 3.33 7.04
C LEU A 174 7.41 2.74 7.79
N ASN A 175 6.65 1.85 7.14
CA ASN A 175 5.57 1.07 7.74
C ASN A 175 4.46 1.93 8.35
N TRP A 176 4.13 3.07 7.72
CA TRP A 176 3.05 3.94 8.19
C TRP A 176 1.70 3.24 8.20
N ALA A 177 0.79 3.68 9.07
CA ALA A 177 -0.56 3.12 9.13
C ALA A 177 -1.34 3.32 7.82
N PRO A 178 -2.16 2.35 7.36
CA PRO A 178 -2.93 2.47 6.12
C PRO A 178 -3.74 3.77 6.01
N HIS A 179 -4.37 4.19 7.10
CA HIS A 179 -5.15 5.43 7.15
C HIS A 179 -4.26 6.68 7.07
N ALA A 180 -3.06 6.66 7.66
CA ALA A 180 -2.08 7.73 7.56
C ALA A 180 -1.53 7.86 6.13
N ILE A 181 -1.29 6.74 5.43
CA ILE A 181 -0.93 6.72 4.01
C ILE A 181 -2.04 7.36 3.16
N GLY A 182 -3.29 6.95 3.35
CA GLY A 182 -4.42 7.51 2.60
C GLY A 182 -4.60 9.01 2.82
N ARG A 183 -4.46 9.48 4.06
CA ARG A 183 -4.50 10.92 4.38
C ARG A 183 -3.32 11.68 3.78
N LEU A 184 -2.10 11.16 3.89
CA LEU A 184 -0.92 11.78 3.28
C LEU A 184 -1.10 11.89 1.77
N GLN A 185 -1.54 10.82 1.10
CA GLN A 185 -1.79 10.83 -0.35
C GLN A 185 -2.79 11.91 -0.75
N HIS A 186 -3.91 12.04 -0.03
CA HIS A 186 -4.89 13.08 -0.30
C HIS A 186 -4.28 14.48 -0.15
N MET A 187 -3.55 14.71 0.95
CA MET A 187 -2.91 16.00 1.23
C MET A 187 -1.81 16.37 0.25
N LEU A 188 -1.05 15.39 -0.27
CA LEU A 188 0.02 15.63 -1.23
C LEU A 188 -0.53 15.87 -2.64
N THR A 189 -1.57 15.14 -3.04
CA THR A 189 -2.26 15.35 -4.34
C THR A 189 -2.80 16.77 -4.45
N ASP A 190 -3.36 17.30 -3.37
CA ASP A 190 -3.91 18.67 -3.34
C ASP A 190 -2.82 19.76 -3.26
N ALA A 191 -1.61 19.42 -2.80
CA ALA A 191 -0.55 20.38 -2.49
C ALA A 191 0.59 20.44 -3.51
N PHE A 192 0.81 19.36 -4.26
CA PHE A 192 1.93 19.22 -5.20
C PHE A 192 1.39 18.61 -6.51
N PRO A 193 0.81 19.43 -7.41
CA PRO A 193 0.42 18.93 -8.71
C PRO A 193 1.65 18.36 -9.43
N ALA A 194 1.45 17.26 -10.17
CA ALA A 194 2.50 16.67 -10.97
C ALA A 194 3.17 17.74 -11.86
N PRO A 195 4.50 17.69 -12.09
CA PRO A 195 5.11 18.55 -13.07
C PRO A 195 4.36 18.38 -14.40
N ALA A 196 3.95 19.48 -15.01
CA ALA A 196 3.28 19.45 -16.30
C ALA A 196 4.14 18.66 -17.29
N ALA A 197 3.56 17.60 -17.85
CA ALA A 197 4.20 16.72 -18.83
C ALA A 197 4.58 17.47 -20.10
#